data_AF-A0A4Q4SP09-F1
#
_entry.id   AF-A0A4Q4SP09-F1
#
_cell.length_a   1.000
_cell.length_b   1.000
_cell.length_c   1.000
_cell.angle_alpha   90.00
_cell.angle_beta   90.00
_cell.angle_gamma   90.00
#
_symmetry.space_group_name_H-M   'P 1'
#
loop_
_entity.id
_entity.type
_entity.pdbx_description
1 polymer ?
#
loop_
_entity_poly.entity_id
_entity_poly.type
_entity_poly.pdbx_seq_one_letter_code
_entity_poly.pdbx_strand_id
1 'polypeptide(L)'
;MPSVNSAVFHAYAYGTAFWYGLRGMCRVYDPIMVIGWFRPPSQLNLAPNDLEAYNVRNDGWCLVTLALILVSFTNAVPFSSAPATKLTSIPYAKAVVAATVFHHITTGIGAYQHYKLPSHYNTSMSIGVWGNVWLTLTGLFTLAMLQSNAGNTPVEEVAKKAR
;
A
#
# COMPACT_ATOMS: atom_id res chain seq x y z
N MET A 1 -8.18 1.26 25.50
CA MET A 1 -6.75 1.27 25.11
C MET A 1 -6.62 0.50 23.81
N PRO A 2 -5.69 0.86 22.91
CA PRO A 2 -5.52 0.12 21.66
C PRO A 2 -5.05 -1.31 21.97
N SER A 3 -5.69 -2.29 21.33
CA SER A 3 -5.22 -3.67 21.29
C SER A 3 -4.04 -3.79 20.34
N VAL A 4 -3.25 -4.87 20.49
CA VAL A 4 -2.19 -5.19 19.52
C VAL A 4 -2.75 -5.27 18.10
N ASN A 5 -3.95 -5.87 17.92
CA ASN A 5 -4.67 -5.93 16.65
C ASN A 5 -4.93 -4.57 16.02
N SER A 6 -5.38 -3.58 16.81
CA SER A 6 -5.58 -2.23 16.29
C SER A 6 -4.25 -1.58 15.90
N ALA A 7 -3.20 -1.74 16.72
CA ALA A 7 -1.90 -1.14 16.45
C ALA A 7 -1.25 -1.70 15.17
N VAL A 8 -1.23 -3.03 15.01
CA VAL A 8 -0.65 -3.67 13.81
C VAL A 8 -1.45 -3.35 12.56
N PHE A 9 -2.78 -3.33 12.64
CA PHE A 9 -3.62 -2.94 11.52
C PHE A 9 -3.38 -1.49 11.12
N HIS A 10 -3.36 -0.55 12.07
CA HIS A 10 -3.11 0.87 11.77
C HIS A 10 -1.74 1.09 11.15
N ALA A 11 -0.68 0.47 11.68
CA ALA A 11 0.66 0.55 11.11
C ALA A 11 0.70 0.07 9.65
N TYR A 12 0.12 -1.10 9.38
CA TYR A 12 0.05 -1.65 8.02
C TYR A 12 -0.82 -0.81 7.09
N ALA A 13 -1.99 -0.36 7.56
CA ALA A 13 -2.92 0.44 6.79
C ALA A 13 -2.30 1.80 6.39
N TYR A 14 -1.65 2.49 7.31
CA TYR A 14 -0.97 3.75 6.99
C TYR A 14 0.25 3.54 6.09
N GLY A 15 1.05 2.49 6.31
CA GLY A 15 2.18 2.18 5.43
C GLY A 15 1.73 1.89 3.99
N THR A 16 0.67 1.12 3.84
CA THR A 16 0.06 0.80 2.55
C THR A 16 -0.56 2.04 1.90
N ALA A 17 -1.28 2.86 2.68
CA ALA A 17 -1.88 4.10 2.18
C ALA A 17 -0.80 5.10 1.74
N PHE A 18 0.30 5.22 2.50
CA PHE A 18 1.46 6.01 2.12
C PHE A 18 2.07 5.50 0.80
N TRP A 19 2.25 4.18 0.65
CA TRP A 19 2.79 3.61 -0.58
C TRP A 19 1.89 3.86 -1.80
N TYR A 20 0.58 3.65 -1.67
CA TYR A 20 -0.39 3.96 -2.71
C TYR A 20 -0.42 5.45 -3.03
N GLY A 21 -0.42 6.31 -2.00
CA GLY A 21 -0.37 7.76 -2.16
C GLY A 21 0.88 8.21 -2.90
N LEU A 22 2.07 7.77 -2.47
CA LEU A 22 3.34 8.10 -3.11
C LEU A 22 3.35 7.67 -4.58
N ARG A 23 3.06 6.39 -4.85
CA ARG A 23 3.05 5.86 -6.22
C ARG A 23 1.98 6.50 -7.10
N GLY A 24 0.80 6.74 -6.54
CA GLY A 24 -0.33 7.36 -7.22
C GLY A 24 -0.04 8.81 -7.58
N MET A 25 0.45 9.59 -6.61
CA MET A 25 0.77 11.00 -6.83
C MET A 25 1.91 11.20 -7.82
N CYS A 26 2.94 10.35 -7.83
CA CYS A 26 3.97 10.40 -8.88
C CYS A 26 3.37 10.27 -10.29
N ARG A 27 2.40 9.36 -10.47
CA ARG A 27 1.70 9.14 -11.76
C ARG A 27 0.79 10.30 -12.15
N VAL A 28 0.15 10.93 -11.17
CA VAL A 28 -0.74 12.08 -11.41
C VAL A 28 0.08 13.32 -11.76
N TYR A 29 1.15 13.59 -11.01
CA TYR A 29 1.99 14.77 -11.14
C TYR A 29 2.82 14.74 -12.43
N ASP A 30 3.53 13.64 -12.67
CA ASP A 30 4.39 13.49 -13.83
C ASP A 30 4.21 12.10 -14.48
N PRO A 31 3.13 11.91 -15.26
CA PRO A 31 2.90 10.65 -15.96
C PRO A 31 3.96 10.36 -17.02
N ILE A 32 4.58 11.38 -17.60
CA ILE A 32 5.55 11.25 -18.71
C ILE A 32 6.84 10.60 -18.19
N MET A 33 7.34 11.07 -17.06
CA MET A 33 8.47 10.42 -16.37
C MET A 33 8.14 8.96 -16.02
N VAL A 34 6.93 8.70 -15.51
CA VAL A 34 6.53 7.34 -15.13
C VAL A 34 6.45 6.42 -16.36
N ILE A 35 5.91 6.89 -17.48
CA ILE A 35 5.93 6.14 -18.75
C ILE A 35 7.38 5.82 -19.15
N GLY A 36 8.29 6.79 -19.00
CA GLY A 36 9.72 6.60 -19.24
C GLY A 36 10.33 5.47 -18.40
N TRP A 37 9.92 5.29 -17.15
CA TRP A 37 10.41 4.20 -16.30
C TRP A 37 10.00 2.81 -16.77
N PHE A 38 8.87 2.67 -17.47
CA PHE A 38 8.33 1.40 -17.96
C PHE A 38 8.66 1.14 -19.43
N ARG A 39 9.31 2.08 -20.11
CA ARG A 39 9.55 2.00 -21.54
C ARG A 39 10.79 1.14 -21.84
N PRO A 40 10.69 0.17 -22.76
CA PRO A 40 11.85 -0.61 -23.17
C PRO A 40 12.88 0.25 -23.92
N PRO A 41 14.19 -0.09 -23.87
CA PRO A 41 15.22 0.67 -24.58
C PRO A 41 14.96 0.84 -26.07
N SER A 42 14.34 -0.16 -26.72
CA SER A 42 13.97 -0.12 -28.14
C SER A 42 12.91 0.93 -28.49
N GLN A 43 12.26 1.55 -27.50
CA GLN A 43 11.20 2.54 -27.69
C GLN A 43 11.54 3.91 -27.07
N LEU A 44 12.75 4.11 -26.54
CA LEU A 44 13.14 5.37 -25.87
C LEU A 44 13.12 6.59 -26.79
N ASN A 45 13.21 6.39 -28.11
CA ASN A 45 13.12 7.43 -29.12
C ASN A 45 11.67 7.86 -29.44
N LEU A 46 10.67 7.12 -28.96
CA LEU A 46 9.27 7.42 -29.18
C LEU A 46 8.75 8.34 -28.07
N ALA A 47 8.08 9.42 -28.45
CA ALA A 47 7.38 10.27 -27.51
C ALA A 47 6.19 9.51 -26.86
N PRO A 48 5.91 9.72 -25.57
CA PRO A 48 4.69 9.20 -24.95
C PRO A 48 3.44 9.76 -25.65
N ASN A 49 2.48 8.87 -25.92
CA ASN A 49 1.22 9.27 -26.54
C ASN A 49 0.11 9.55 -25.51
N ASP A 50 -0.98 10.15 -25.96
CA ASP A 50 -2.10 10.55 -25.11
C ASP A 50 -2.75 9.39 -24.35
N LEU A 51 -2.79 8.19 -24.95
CA LEU A 51 -3.36 6.99 -24.33
C LEU A 51 -2.48 6.49 -23.18
N GLU A 52 -1.16 6.50 -23.35
CA GLU A 52 -0.22 6.15 -22.28
C GLU A 52 -0.33 7.15 -21.12
N ALA A 53 -0.36 8.45 -21.43
CA ALA A 53 -0.50 9.50 -20.42
C ALA A 53 -1.84 9.40 -19.67
N TYR A 54 -2.94 9.13 -20.39
CA TYR A 54 -4.25 8.91 -19.81
C TYR A 54 -4.25 7.72 -18.85
N ASN A 55 -3.77 6.56 -19.30
CA ASN A 55 -3.76 5.33 -18.48
C ASN A 55 -2.93 5.49 -17.21
N VAL A 56 -1.74 6.11 -17.32
CA VAL A 56 -0.87 6.35 -16.16
C VAL A 56 -1.51 7.33 -15.17
N ARG A 57 -2.08 8.44 -15.63
CA ARG A 57 -2.80 9.38 -14.73
C ARG A 57 -4.00 8.71 -14.06
N ASN A 58 -4.78 7.92 -14.80
CA ASN A 58 -5.96 7.24 -14.27
C ASN A 58 -5.57 6.17 -13.23
N ASP A 59 -4.56 5.34 -13.50
CA ASP A 59 -3.98 4.42 -12.51
C ASP A 59 -3.50 5.18 -11.26
N GLY A 60 -2.89 6.35 -11.46
CA GLY A 60 -2.50 7.26 -10.38
C GLY A 60 -3.66 7.64 -9.46
N TRP A 61 -4.78 8.09 -10.05
CA TRP A 61 -5.99 8.41 -9.28
C TRP A 61 -6.62 7.20 -8.61
N CYS A 62 -6.63 6.03 -9.25
CA CYS A 62 -7.07 4.79 -8.63
C CYS A 62 -6.29 4.48 -7.35
N LEU A 63 -4.95 4.60 -7.39
CA LEU A 63 -4.10 4.39 -6.20
C LEU A 63 -4.36 5.43 -5.10
N VAL A 64 -4.53 6.71 -5.46
CA VAL A 64 -4.87 7.76 -4.48
C VAL A 64 -6.21 7.47 -3.82
N THR A 65 -7.23 7.05 -4.58
CA THR A 65 -8.53 6.64 -4.02
C THR A 65 -8.39 5.44 -3.09
N LEU A 66 -7.62 4.42 -3.46
CA LEU A 66 -7.35 3.26 -2.58
C LEU A 66 -6.67 3.68 -1.28
N ALA A 67 -5.74 4.64 -1.32
CA ALA A 67 -5.11 5.19 -0.12
C ALA A 67 -6.13 5.87 0.81
N LEU A 68 -7.02 6.70 0.25
CA LEU A 68 -8.08 7.37 1.01
C LEU A 68 -9.07 6.38 1.63
N ILE A 69 -9.49 5.36 0.86
CA ILE A 69 -10.36 4.27 1.37
C ILE A 69 -9.69 3.55 2.54
N LEU A 70 -8.39 3.27 2.44
CA LEU A 70 -7.66 2.58 3.49
C LEU A 70 -7.54 3.42 4.76
N VAL A 71 -7.29 4.72 4.63
CA VAL A 71 -7.33 5.66 5.76
C VAL A 71 -8.72 5.69 6.40
N SER A 72 -9.80 5.68 5.62
CA SER A 72 -11.16 5.65 6.16
C SER A 72 -11.43 4.39 6.99
N PHE A 73 -10.87 3.22 6.63
CA PHE A 73 -10.99 2.00 7.44
C PHE A 73 -10.26 2.07 8.79
N THR A 74 -9.35 3.02 9.00
CA THR A 74 -8.64 3.19 10.28
C THR A 74 -9.47 3.90 11.34
N ASN A 75 -10.58 4.53 10.97
CA ASN A 75 -11.37 5.46 11.81
C ASN A 75 -10.57 6.64 12.37
N ALA A 76 -9.39 6.95 11.82
CA ALA A 76 -8.57 8.06 12.29
C ALA A 76 -9.03 9.43 11.80
N VAL A 77 -9.81 9.46 10.71
CA VAL A 77 -10.47 10.67 10.22
C VAL A 77 -11.93 10.61 10.66
N PRO A 78 -12.36 11.44 11.63
CA PRO A 78 -13.75 11.49 12.07
C PRO A 78 -14.61 12.14 10.97
N PHE A 79 -15.41 11.33 10.28
CA PHE A 79 -16.40 11.82 9.30
C PHE A 79 -17.71 12.27 9.96
N SER A 80 -17.81 12.19 11.28
CA SER A 80 -18.94 12.69 12.06
C SER A 80 -18.45 13.39 13.32
N SER A 81 -19.16 14.44 13.75
CA SER A 81 -18.97 15.11 15.04
C SER A 81 -19.44 14.25 16.22
N ALA A 82 -20.11 13.13 15.96
CA ALA A 82 -20.45 12.17 17.00
C ALA A 82 -19.16 11.60 17.61
N PRO A 83 -19.07 11.50 18.96
CA PRO A 83 -17.92 10.90 19.60
C PRO A 83 -17.72 9.51 19.02
N ALA A 84 -16.55 9.28 18.41
CA ALA A 84 -16.20 7.98 17.86
C ALA A 84 -16.42 6.94 18.97
N THR A 85 -17.46 6.13 18.83
CA THR A 85 -17.70 5.01 19.73
C THR A 85 -16.40 4.23 19.70
N LYS A 86 -15.77 3.96 20.85
CA LYS A 86 -14.51 3.23 20.92
C LYS A 86 -14.72 1.85 20.30
N LEU A 87 -14.55 1.74 19.00
CA LEU A 87 -14.67 0.51 18.25
C LEU A 87 -13.52 -0.37 18.74
N THR A 88 -13.88 -1.38 19.53
CA THR A 88 -12.93 -2.36 20.09
C THR A 88 -12.43 -3.32 19.02
N SER A 89 -13.12 -3.38 17.87
CA SER A 89 -12.73 -4.13 16.68
C SER A 89 -12.89 -3.25 15.43
N ILE A 90 -12.04 -3.47 14.44
CA ILE A 90 -12.10 -2.77 13.15
C ILE A 90 -12.81 -3.71 12.16
N PRO A 91 -14.07 -3.44 11.80
CA PRO A 91 -14.79 -4.23 10.82
C PRO A 91 -13.99 -4.28 9.50
N TYR A 92 -14.00 -5.43 8.83
CA TYR A 92 -13.29 -5.67 7.57
C TYR A 92 -11.76 -5.62 7.59
N ALA A 93 -11.10 -5.39 8.74
CA ALA A 93 -9.64 -5.33 8.81
C ALA A 93 -8.95 -6.52 8.11
N LYS A 94 -9.41 -7.74 8.36
CA LYS A 94 -8.90 -8.96 7.71
C LYS A 94 -9.06 -8.93 6.18
N ALA A 95 -10.25 -8.54 5.70
CA ALA A 95 -10.55 -8.51 4.27
C ALA A 95 -9.74 -7.43 3.55
N VAL A 96 -9.62 -6.25 4.15
CA VAL A 96 -8.84 -5.13 3.61
C VAL A 96 -7.34 -5.48 3.56
N VAL A 97 -6.80 -6.11 4.61
CA VAL A 97 -5.41 -6.59 4.63
C VAL A 97 -5.21 -7.65 3.53
N ALA A 98 -6.10 -8.64 3.41
CA ALA A 98 -5.98 -9.67 2.38
C ALA A 98 -6.03 -9.09 0.95
N ALA A 99 -6.95 -8.16 0.68
CA ALA A 99 -7.08 -7.51 -0.62
C ALA A 99 -5.84 -6.67 -0.99
N THR A 100 -5.30 -5.94 -0.02
CA THR A 100 -4.08 -5.13 -0.24
C THR A 100 -2.84 -5.99 -0.39
N VAL A 101 -2.70 -7.10 0.35
CA VAL A 101 -1.64 -8.10 0.13
C VAL A 101 -1.71 -8.66 -1.29
N PHE A 102 -2.90 -9.03 -1.77
CA PHE A 102 -3.09 -9.48 -3.15
C PHE A 102 -2.63 -8.43 -4.16
N HIS A 103 -2.97 -7.16 -3.93
CA HIS A 103 -2.53 -6.06 -4.79
C HIS A 103 -1.01 -5.83 -4.75
N HIS A 104 -0.36 -5.97 -3.58
CA HIS A 104 1.10 -5.90 -3.49
C HIS A 104 1.79 -7.04 -4.22
N ILE A 105 1.28 -8.26 -4.11
CA ILE A 105 1.81 -9.42 -4.84
C ILE A 105 1.71 -9.18 -6.35
N THR A 106 0.51 -8.84 -6.84
CA THR A 106 0.27 -8.68 -8.29
C THR A 106 1.06 -7.52 -8.88
N THR A 107 1.11 -6.36 -8.22
CA THR A 107 1.93 -5.23 -8.67
C THR A 107 3.43 -5.46 -8.49
N GLY A 108 3.83 -6.26 -7.50
CA GLY A 108 5.21 -6.71 -7.31
C GLY A 108 5.67 -7.63 -8.44
N ILE A 109 4.84 -8.58 -8.88
CA ILE A 109 5.11 -9.43 -10.05
C ILE A 109 5.29 -8.57 -11.31
N GLY A 110 4.40 -7.60 -11.53
CA GLY A 110 4.51 -6.68 -12.67
C GLY A 110 5.80 -5.86 -12.64
N ALA A 111 6.16 -5.30 -11.49
CA ALA A 111 7.43 -4.58 -11.33
C ALA A 111 8.64 -5.50 -11.53
N TYR A 112 8.59 -6.74 -11.03
CA TYR A 112 9.68 -7.71 -11.16
C TYR A 112 9.92 -8.13 -12.61
N GLN A 113 8.86 -8.27 -13.41
CA GLN A 113 8.99 -8.59 -14.83
C GLN A 113 9.79 -7.55 -15.60
N HIS A 114 9.71 -6.28 -15.19
CA HIS A 114 10.54 -5.20 -15.74
C HIS A 114 11.94 -5.19 -15.12
N TYR A 115 12.01 -5.23 -13.79
CA TYR A 115 13.25 -5.19 -12.99
C TYR A 115 14.27 -6.27 -13.39
N LYS A 116 13.82 -7.49 -13.67
CA LYS A 116 14.71 -8.63 -13.97
C LYS A 116 15.44 -8.51 -15.31
N LEU A 117 14.98 -7.63 -16.21
CA LEU A 117 15.59 -7.44 -17.51
C LEU A 117 16.73 -6.42 -17.36
N PRO A 118 18.00 -6.77 -17.65
CA PRO A 118 19.13 -5.85 -17.48
C PRO A 118 18.95 -4.53 -18.25
N SER A 119 18.28 -4.59 -19.39
CA SER A 119 17.96 -3.46 -20.26
C SER A 119 16.88 -2.52 -19.70
N HIS A 120 16.10 -2.95 -18.72
CA HIS A 120 14.94 -2.22 -18.21
C HIS A 120 15.06 -1.87 -16.72
N TYR A 121 16.17 -2.28 -16.10
CA TYR A 121 16.44 -1.96 -14.71
C TYR A 121 16.57 -0.45 -14.51
N ASN A 122 15.86 0.07 -13.50
CA ASN A 122 16.10 1.39 -12.96
C ASN A 122 15.76 1.40 -11.45
N THR A 123 16.24 2.43 -10.75
CA THR A 123 16.03 2.57 -9.30
C THR A 123 14.55 2.57 -8.92
N SER A 124 13.68 3.20 -9.72
CA SER A 124 12.25 3.24 -9.47
C SER A 124 11.61 1.85 -9.52
N MET A 125 12.06 0.97 -10.43
CA MET A 125 11.63 -0.43 -10.49
C MET A 125 12.11 -1.23 -9.28
N SER A 126 13.36 -1.01 -8.85
CA SER A 126 13.90 -1.65 -7.65
C SER A 126 13.07 -1.29 -6.41
N ILE A 127 12.78 0.01 -6.23
CA ILE A 127 11.89 0.51 -5.18
C ILE A 127 10.51 -0.15 -5.30
N GLY A 128 9.96 -0.22 -6.52
CA GLY A 128 8.68 -0.88 -6.80
C GLY A 128 8.63 -2.35 -6.39
N VAL A 129 9.68 -3.13 -6.69
CA VAL A 129 9.77 -4.55 -6.31
C VAL A 129 9.89 -4.69 -4.80
N TRP A 130 10.91 -4.08 -4.19
CA TRP A 130 11.21 -4.28 -2.78
C TRP A 130 10.16 -3.66 -1.86
N GLY A 131 9.56 -2.54 -2.26
CA GLY A 131 8.43 -1.94 -1.54
C GLY A 131 7.21 -2.88 -1.51
N ASN A 132 6.88 -3.53 -2.63
CA ASN A 132 5.79 -4.51 -2.66
C ASN A 132 6.11 -5.81 -1.91
N VAL A 133 7.38 -6.27 -1.92
CA VAL A 133 7.82 -7.41 -1.11
C VAL A 133 7.64 -7.09 0.39
N TRP A 134 8.14 -5.93 0.83
CA TRP A 134 8.00 -5.50 2.22
C TRP A 134 6.54 -5.40 2.67
N LEU A 135 5.68 -4.79 1.85
CA LEU A 135 4.25 -4.65 2.16
C LEU A 135 3.51 -5.99 2.12
N THR A 136 3.92 -6.91 1.24
CA THR A 136 3.40 -8.29 1.27
C THR A 136 3.74 -8.99 2.58
N LEU A 137 5.02 -8.94 3.00
CA LEU A 137 5.46 -9.59 4.24
C LEU A 137 4.80 -9.01 5.49
N THR A 138 4.78 -7.67 5.60
CA THR A 138 4.12 -6.98 6.72
C THR A 138 2.61 -7.16 6.71
N GLY A 139 1.98 -7.27 5.54
CA GLY A 139 0.56 -7.57 5.41
C GLY A 139 0.21 -9.00 5.82
N LEU A 140 1.04 -9.98 5.42
CA LEU A 140 0.88 -11.37 5.87
C LEU A 140 1.07 -11.49 7.39
N PHE A 141 2.07 -10.81 7.95
CA PHE A 141 2.25 -10.71 9.40
C PHE A 141 1.02 -10.10 10.09
N THR A 142 0.51 -8.99 9.56
CA THR A 142 -0.69 -8.32 10.09
C THR A 142 -1.91 -9.23 10.03
N LEU A 143 -2.10 -9.96 8.92
CA LEU A 143 -3.21 -10.90 8.75
C LEU A 143 -3.12 -12.05 9.77
N ALA A 144 -1.93 -12.62 9.96
CA ALA A 144 -1.69 -13.67 10.95
C ALA A 144 -2.00 -13.18 12.38
N MET A 145 -1.56 -11.97 12.73
CA MET A 145 -1.86 -11.36 14.03
C MET A 145 -3.37 -11.17 14.24
N LEU A 146 -4.08 -10.64 13.23
CA LEU A 146 -5.54 -10.45 13.27
C LEU A 146 -6.32 -11.76 13.37
N GLN A 147 -5.75 -12.88 12.89
CA GLN A 147 -6.32 -14.22 13.02
C GLN A 147 -6.00 -14.87 14.37
N SER A 148 -4.95 -14.42 15.06
CA SER A 148 -4.52 -14.96 16.35
C SER A 148 -5.32 -14.38 17.53
N ASN A 149 -5.46 -15.18 18.59
CA ASN A 149 -6.02 -14.69 19.86
C ASN A 149 -5.04 -13.76 20.62
N ALA A 150 -3.74 -13.82 20.31
CA ALA A 150 -2.70 -13.00 20.93
C ALA A 150 -2.84 -11.50 20.59
N GLY A 151 -3.47 -11.17 19.46
CA GLY A 151 -3.70 -9.79 19.05
C GLY A 151 -4.73 -9.02 19.89
N ASN A 152 -5.53 -9.71 20.71
CA ASN A 152 -6.51 -9.06 21.58
C ASN A 152 -5.90 -8.46 22.86
N THR A 153 -4.64 -8.79 23.17
CA THR A 153 -3.93 -8.27 24.33
C THR A 153 -3.76 -6.74 24.22
N PRO A 154 -3.95 -5.99 25.32
CA PRO A 154 -3.62 -4.57 25.37
C PRO A 154 -2.13 -4.33 25.09
N VAL A 155 -1.80 -3.32 24.29
CA VAL A 155 -0.39 -3.00 23.94
C VAL A 155 0.48 -2.75 25.18
N GLU A 156 -0.08 -2.15 26.23
CA GLU A 156 0.64 -1.84 27.46
C GLU A 156 1.10 -3.09 28.23
N GLU A 157 0.29 -4.16 28.24
CA GLU A 157 0.69 -5.43 28.87
C GLU A 157 1.87 -6.07 28.14
N VAL A 158 1.90 -5.98 26.81
CA VAL A 158 3.02 -6.46 26.01
C VAL A 158 4.27 -5.61 26.26
N ALA A 159 4.12 -4.28 26.27
CA ALA A 159 5.23 -3.35 26.51
C ALA A 159 5.86 -3.54 27.90
N LYS A 160 5.07 -3.87 28.93
CA LYS A 160 5.57 -4.17 30.28
C LYS A 160 6.39 -5.46 30.35
N LYS A 161 6.09 -6.46 29.53
CA LYS A 161 6.85 -7.74 29.48
C LYS A 161 8.16 -7.63 28.69
N ALA A 162 8.31 -6.62 27.85
CA ALA A 162 9.49 -6.39 27.02
C ALA A 162 10.54 -5.46 27.67
N ARG A 163 10.24 -4.91 28.86
CA ARG A 163 11.17 -4.18 29.72
C ARG A 163 11.77 -5.13 30.75
#